data_AF-A0A3P1S901-F1
#
_entry.id   AF-A0A3P1S901-F1
#
_cell.length_a   1.000
_cell.length_b   1.000
_cell.length_c   1.000
_cell.angle_alpha   90.00
_cell.angle_beta   90.00
_cell.angle_gamma   90.00
#
_symmetry.space_group_name_H-M   'P 1'
#
loop_
_entity.id
_entity.type
_entity.pdbx_description
1 polymer ?
#
loop_
_entity_poly.entity_id
_entity_poly.type
_entity_poly.pdbx_seq_one_letter_code
_entity_poly.pdbx_strand_id
1 'polypeptide(L)'
;MIDELACKIMQPDMILDEELEFMMENIGHENPRIRDDLIYGLFCIGFEKELFSKEQVESMIKYLFDHNILLKDIETKAIHSTLVRSYGALLWSLILFYDNENIRFFYRRKEKRFFR
;
A
#
# COMPACT_ATOMS: atom_id res chain seq x y z
N MET A 1 -14.55 -6.98 7.36
CA MET A 1 -13.40 -6.35 6.68
C MET A 1 -13.55 -4.83 6.52
N ILE A 2 -14.41 -4.30 5.64
CA ILE A 2 -14.53 -2.83 5.45
C ILE A 2 -14.78 -2.07 6.76
N ASP A 3 -15.74 -2.53 7.56
CA ASP A 3 -16.08 -1.86 8.83
C ASP A 3 -14.94 -1.94 9.87
N GLU A 4 -14.19 -3.06 9.88
CA GLU A 4 -13.03 -3.25 10.77
C GLU A 4 -11.90 -2.29 10.38
N LEU A 5 -11.60 -2.18 9.09
CA LEU A 5 -10.63 -1.25 8.54
C LEU A 5 -11.06 0.21 8.78
N ALA A 6 -12.35 0.52 8.68
CA ALA A 6 -12.87 1.87 8.93
C ALA A 6 -12.66 2.28 10.41
N CYS A 7 -12.80 1.35 11.34
CA CYS A 7 -12.46 1.59 12.75
C CYS A 7 -10.98 1.98 12.91
N LYS A 8 -10.07 1.40 12.13
CA LYS A 8 -8.62 1.70 12.18
C LYS A 8 -8.25 3.08 11.62
N ILE A 9 -9.11 3.70 10.81
CA ILE A 9 -8.95 5.12 10.46
C ILE A 9 -9.14 6.01 11.70
N MET A 10 -10.14 5.69 12.54
CA MET A 10 -10.46 6.50 13.73
C MET A 10 -9.55 6.16 14.92
N GLN A 11 -9.19 4.89 15.06
CA GLN A 11 -8.36 4.36 16.14
C GLN A 11 -7.26 3.49 15.52
N PRO A 12 -6.13 4.11 15.10
CA PRO A 12 -5.07 3.40 14.41
C PRO A 12 -4.46 2.28 15.25
N ASP A 13 -4.36 1.11 14.65
CA ASP A 13 -3.79 -0.10 15.22
C ASP A 13 -3.03 -0.88 14.13
N MET A 14 -2.20 -1.84 14.53
CA MET A 14 -1.43 -2.69 13.62
C MET A 14 -2.32 -3.31 12.55
N ILE A 15 -1.85 -3.30 11.31
CA ILE A 15 -2.56 -3.96 10.20
C ILE A 15 -2.22 -5.45 10.22
N LEU A 16 -3.25 -6.30 10.16
CA LEU A 16 -3.11 -7.75 10.07
C LEU A 16 -2.82 -8.18 8.62
N ASP A 17 -2.29 -9.39 8.45
CA ASP A 17 -1.92 -9.86 7.10
C ASP A 17 -3.14 -10.04 6.20
N GLU A 18 -4.27 -10.53 6.73
CA GLU A 18 -5.52 -10.67 5.97
C GLU A 18 -6.13 -9.31 5.60
N GLU A 19 -5.92 -8.31 6.45
CA GLU A 19 -6.34 -6.93 6.19
C GLU A 19 -5.48 -6.30 5.10
N LEU A 20 -4.17 -6.51 5.14
CA LEU A 20 -3.26 -6.05 4.10
C LEU A 20 -3.59 -6.71 2.76
N GLU A 21 -3.83 -8.02 2.73
CA GLU A 21 -4.23 -8.73 1.51
C GLU A 21 -5.50 -8.09 0.92
N PHE A 22 -6.51 -7.87 1.76
CA PHE A 22 -7.73 -7.17 1.35
C PHE A 22 -7.45 -5.76 0.80
N MET A 23 -6.57 -4.99 1.46
CA MET A 23 -6.19 -3.66 0.99
C MET A 23 -5.51 -3.70 -0.38
N MET A 24 -4.61 -4.67 -0.61
CA MET A 24 -3.91 -4.84 -1.87
C MET A 24 -4.84 -5.25 -3.01
N GLU A 25 -5.78 -6.17 -2.76
CA GLU A 25 -6.80 -6.56 -3.74
C GLU A 25 -7.73 -5.41 -4.13
N ASN A 26 -7.99 -4.49 -3.19
CA ASN A 26 -8.92 -3.37 -3.35
C ASN A 26 -8.23 -2.03 -3.67
N ILE A 27 -6.93 -2.03 -3.98
CA ILE A 27 -6.14 -0.82 -4.25
C ILE A 27 -6.73 0.06 -5.36
N GLY A 28 -7.36 -0.55 -6.37
CA GLY A 28 -8.03 0.12 -7.49
C GLY A 28 -9.55 0.01 -7.48
N HIS A 29 -10.17 -0.15 -6.31
CA HIS A 29 -11.62 -0.31 -6.19
C HIS A 29 -12.38 0.86 -6.84
N GLU A 30 -13.49 0.58 -7.54
CA GLU A 30 -14.20 1.62 -8.31
C GLU A 30 -14.93 2.63 -7.41
N ASN A 31 -15.44 2.18 -6.25
CA ASN A 31 -16.04 3.07 -5.25
C ASN A 31 -14.95 3.94 -4.56
N PRO A 32 -15.00 5.28 -4.70
CA PRO A 32 -14.00 6.18 -4.12
C PRO A 32 -13.95 6.15 -2.59
N ARG A 33 -15.08 5.89 -1.91
CA ARG A 33 -15.07 5.78 -0.44
C ARG A 33 -14.26 4.59 0.06
N ILE A 34 -14.21 3.52 -0.72
CA ILE A 34 -13.39 2.36 -0.41
C ILE A 34 -11.94 2.66 -0.82
N ARG A 35 -11.73 3.10 -2.05
CA ARG A 35 -10.38 3.29 -2.60
C ARG A 35 -9.59 4.44 -1.94
N ASP A 36 -10.17 5.63 -1.91
CA ASP A 36 -9.50 6.88 -1.51
C ASP A 36 -9.52 7.01 0.02
N ASP A 37 -10.73 7.02 0.60
CA ASP A 37 -10.92 7.34 2.02
C ASP A 37 -10.46 6.21 2.95
N LEU A 38 -10.69 4.95 2.53
CA LEU A 38 -10.38 3.78 3.34
C LEU A 38 -9.03 3.16 2.98
N ILE A 39 -8.88 2.56 1.79
CA ILE A 39 -7.68 1.80 1.42
C ILE A 39 -6.45 2.71 1.36
N TYR A 40 -6.50 3.77 0.54
CA TYR A 40 -5.36 4.68 0.42
C TYR A 40 -5.13 5.50 1.69
N GLY A 41 -6.21 5.93 2.36
CA GLY A 41 -6.14 6.56 3.68
C GLY A 41 -5.40 5.70 4.71
N LEU A 42 -5.69 4.40 4.77
CA LEU A 42 -5.00 3.46 5.66
C LEU A 42 -3.54 3.22 5.26
N PHE A 43 -3.20 3.20 3.97
CA PHE A 43 -1.79 3.17 3.58
C PHE A 43 -1.04 4.39 4.11
N CYS A 44 -1.59 5.60 3.91
CA CYS A 44 -0.98 6.83 4.44
C CYS A 44 -0.79 6.78 5.96
N ILE A 45 -1.84 6.43 6.70
CA ILE A 45 -1.80 6.31 8.17
C ILE A 45 -0.84 5.21 8.61
N GLY A 46 -0.85 4.06 7.94
CA GLY A 46 -0.05 2.91 8.29
C GLY A 46 1.45 3.14 8.09
N PHE A 47 1.84 3.87 7.06
CA PHE A 47 3.23 4.31 6.91
C PHE A 47 3.60 5.42 7.90
N GLU A 48 2.74 6.44 8.08
CA GLU A 48 3.00 7.56 9.00
C GLU A 48 3.17 7.09 10.46
N LYS A 49 2.31 6.15 10.88
CA LYS A 49 2.24 5.64 12.26
C LYS A 49 2.95 4.31 12.46
N GLU A 50 3.70 3.85 11.48
CA GLU A 50 4.51 2.64 11.62
C GLU A 50 3.67 1.37 11.95
N LEU A 51 2.48 1.23 11.33
CA LEU A 51 1.51 0.16 11.59
C LEU A 51 1.71 -1.11 10.73
N PHE A 52 2.62 -1.04 9.77
CA PHE A 52 3.03 -2.19 8.97
C PHE A 52 4.34 -2.77 9.49
N SER A 53 4.43 -4.10 9.53
CA SER A 53 5.70 -4.79 9.75
C SER A 53 6.62 -4.67 8.54
N LYS A 54 7.90 -5.00 8.72
CA LYS A 54 8.86 -5.05 7.61
C LYS A 54 8.46 -6.09 6.57
N GLU A 55 8.04 -7.27 7.04
CA GLU A 55 7.61 -8.40 6.22
C GLU A 55 6.39 -8.04 5.38
N GLN A 56 5.46 -7.26 5.95
CA GLN A 56 4.30 -6.72 5.24
C GLN A 56 4.70 -5.75 4.13
N VAL A 57 5.65 -4.85 4.37
CA VAL A 57 6.08 -3.93 3.31
C VAL A 57 6.87 -4.66 2.21
N GLU A 58 7.68 -5.65 2.58
CA GLU A 58 8.33 -6.54 1.61
C GLU A 58 7.30 -7.31 0.76
N SER A 59 6.20 -7.77 1.36
CA SER A 59 5.13 -8.44 0.63
C SER A 59 4.36 -7.48 -0.30
N MET A 60 4.12 -6.23 0.11
CA MET A 60 3.55 -5.18 -0.75
C MET A 60 4.43 -4.94 -1.98
N ILE A 61 5.74 -4.72 -1.77
CA ILE A 61 6.72 -4.50 -2.84
C ILE A 61 6.71 -5.68 -3.82
N LYS A 62 6.78 -6.90 -3.29
CA LYS A 62 6.74 -8.12 -4.09
C LYS A 62 5.45 -8.20 -4.90
N TYR A 63 4.30 -7.96 -4.28
CA TYR A 63 3.02 -7.97 -4.97
C TYR A 63 2.99 -6.96 -6.13
N LEU A 64 3.44 -5.72 -5.88
CA LEU A 64 3.44 -4.65 -6.88
C LEU A 64 4.35 -4.98 -8.07
N PHE A 65 5.51 -5.59 -7.81
CA PHE A 65 6.45 -6.05 -8.84
C PHE A 65 5.94 -7.27 -9.61
N ASP A 66 5.58 -8.36 -8.91
CA ASP A 66 5.22 -9.64 -9.52
C ASP A 66 3.97 -9.52 -10.40
N HIS A 67 3.04 -8.63 -10.02
CA HIS A 67 1.82 -8.36 -10.80
C HIS A 67 1.98 -7.24 -11.83
N ASN A 68 3.18 -6.66 -11.98
CA ASN A 68 3.46 -5.53 -12.88
C ASN A 68 2.41 -4.43 -12.76
N ILE A 69 2.04 -4.05 -11.53
CA ILE A 69 0.85 -3.23 -11.26
C ILE A 69 0.83 -1.92 -12.05
N LEU A 70 1.99 -1.28 -12.24
CA LEU A 70 2.12 -0.04 -13.03
C LEU A 70 1.77 -0.21 -14.52
N LEU A 71 1.92 -1.41 -15.06
CA LEU A 71 1.65 -1.76 -16.45
C LEU A 71 0.40 -2.62 -16.63
N LYS A 72 -0.34 -2.89 -15.55
CA LYS A 72 -1.52 -3.76 -15.55
C LYS A 72 -2.49 -3.34 -16.65
N ASP A 73 -2.75 -4.23 -17.61
CA ASP A 73 -3.65 -4.03 -18.75
C ASP A 73 -3.48 -2.68 -19.47
N ILE A 74 -2.24 -2.22 -19.65
CA ILE A 74 -1.95 -0.90 -20.22
C ILE A 74 -2.52 -0.70 -21.63
N GLU A 75 -2.72 -1.77 -22.37
CA GLU A 75 -3.35 -1.76 -23.70
C GLU A 75 -4.86 -1.52 -23.64
N THR A 76 -5.47 -1.68 -22.45
CA THR A 76 -6.90 -1.50 -22.24
C THR A 76 -7.22 -0.14 -21.62
N LYS A 77 -8.35 0.44 -22.01
CA LYS A 77 -8.93 1.65 -21.39
C LYS A 77 -9.91 1.32 -20.27
N ALA A 78 -9.79 0.15 -19.65
CA ALA A 78 -10.64 -0.23 -18.52
C ALA A 78 -10.42 0.73 -17.36
N ILE A 79 -11.53 1.24 -16.79
CA ILE A 79 -11.49 2.17 -15.67
C ILE A 79 -10.79 1.52 -14.49
N HIS A 80 -11.20 0.31 -14.12
CA HIS A 80 -10.58 -0.45 -13.03
C HIS A 80 -9.05 -0.60 -13.21
N SER A 81 -8.56 -1.02 -14.38
CA SER A 81 -7.12 -1.16 -14.62
C SER A 81 -6.39 0.18 -14.52
N THR A 82 -7.02 1.28 -14.95
CA THR A 82 -6.48 2.63 -14.77
C THR A 82 -6.37 2.99 -13.29
N LEU A 83 -7.40 2.70 -12.49
CA LEU A 83 -7.40 2.93 -11.05
C LEU A 83 -6.30 2.11 -10.34
N VAL A 84 -6.18 0.81 -10.66
CA VAL A 84 -5.13 -0.05 -10.10
C VAL A 84 -3.74 0.48 -10.43
N ARG A 85 -3.48 0.93 -11.67
CA ARG A 85 -2.20 1.54 -12.05
C ARG A 85 -1.93 2.83 -11.26
N SER A 86 -2.91 3.74 -11.20
CA SER A 86 -2.77 5.03 -10.52
C SER A 86 -2.53 4.87 -9.02
N TYR A 87 -3.31 4.02 -8.34
CA TYR A 87 -3.17 3.81 -6.91
C TYR A 87 -1.97 2.93 -6.56
N GLY A 88 -1.60 1.99 -7.43
CA GLY A 88 -0.31 1.29 -7.34
C GLY A 88 0.88 2.25 -7.45
N ALA A 89 0.81 3.25 -8.33
CA ALA A 89 1.84 4.29 -8.41
C ALA A 89 1.89 5.17 -7.14
N LEU A 90 0.74 5.49 -6.55
CA LEU A 90 0.68 6.20 -5.27
C LEU A 90 1.28 5.36 -4.13
N LEU A 91 0.98 4.07 -4.07
CA LEU A 91 1.58 3.18 -3.07
C LEU A 91 3.09 3.05 -3.26
N TRP A 92 3.58 2.91 -4.50
CA TRP A 92 5.02 2.98 -4.80
C TRP A 92 5.64 4.28 -4.29
N SER A 93 4.98 5.42 -4.52
CA SER A 93 5.48 6.71 -4.06
C SER A 93 5.55 6.79 -2.53
N LEU A 94 4.56 6.25 -1.81
CA LEU A 94 4.58 6.17 -0.35
C LEU A 94 5.73 5.30 0.14
N ILE A 95 5.90 4.10 -0.42
CA ILE A 95 6.99 3.19 -0.07
C ILE A 95 8.35 3.88 -0.27
N LEU A 96 8.57 4.51 -1.42
CA LEU A 96 9.82 5.20 -1.73
C LEU A 96 10.05 6.42 -0.84
N PHE A 97 8.99 7.17 -0.52
CA PHE A 97 9.06 8.32 0.36
C PHE A 97 9.51 7.90 1.76
N TYR A 98 8.83 6.91 2.36
CA TYR A 98 9.14 6.42 3.70
C TYR A 98 10.44 5.59 3.77
N ASP A 99 10.87 4.97 2.67
CA ASP A 99 12.23 4.37 2.57
C ASP A 99 13.33 5.46 2.59
N ASN A 100 13.10 6.59 1.91
CA ASN A 100 14.08 7.66 1.78
C ASN A 100 14.14 8.63 2.98
N GLU A 101 13.02 8.90 3.65
CA GLU A 101 12.89 9.90 4.72
C GLU A 101 13.67 9.58 6.01
N ASN A 102 14.45 8.49 6.09
CA ASN A 102 15.26 8.14 7.28
C ASN A 102 14.46 8.08 8.61
N ILE A 103 13.15 7.89 8.57
CA ILE A 103 12.34 8.00 9.79
C ILE A 103 12.66 6.88 10.79
N ARG A 104 13.04 5.63 10.36
CA ARG A 104 13.80 4.67 11.22
C ARG A 104 14.28 3.34 10.60
N PHE A 105 14.79 3.33 9.35
CA PHE A 105 14.95 2.12 8.51
C PHE A 105 13.57 1.45 8.33
N PHE A 106 13.38 0.35 7.59
CA PHE A 106 12.18 -0.50 7.81
C PHE A 106 12.23 -1.19 9.20
N TYR A 107 12.48 -0.44 10.28
CA TYR A 107 12.78 -0.81 11.66
C TYR A 107 14.20 -1.40 11.89
N ARG A 108 15.20 -0.51 11.89
CA ARG A 108 16.60 -0.63 12.41
C ARG A 108 17.45 -1.88 12.08
N ARG A 109 18.17 -1.94 10.94
CA ARG A 109 19.59 -2.43 10.92
C ARG A 109 20.37 -2.09 9.63
N LYS A 110 21.66 -1.78 9.82
CA LYS A 110 22.74 -1.71 8.82
C LYS A 110 22.71 -2.94 7.89
N GLU A 111 22.20 -2.81 6.66
CA GLU A 111 22.90 -3.13 5.42
C GLU A 111 21.97 -3.06 4.20
N LYS A 112 22.50 -2.39 3.17
CA LYS A 112 22.18 -2.39 1.74
C LYS A 112 20.76 -1.96 1.31
N ARG A 113 20.74 -0.79 0.66
CA ARG A 113 19.69 -0.23 -0.21
C ARG A 113 19.03 -1.33 -1.06
N PHE A 114 17.70 -1.40 -1.01
CA PHE A 114 16.86 -2.28 -1.82
C PHE A 114 16.93 -1.99 -3.31
N PHE A 115 17.25 -0.75 -3.70
CA PHE A 115 17.46 -0.35 -5.08
C PHE A 115 18.96 -0.13 -5.33
N ARG A 116 19.62 -1.19 -5.81
CA ARG A 116 20.92 -1.13 -6.49
C ARG A 116 20.89 -2.03 -7.72
#